data_AF-A0A0M8WMZ4-F1
#
_entry.id   AF-A0A0M8WMZ4-F1
#
_cell.length_a   1.000
_cell.length_b   1.000
_cell.length_c   1.000
_cell.angle_alpha   90.00
_cell.angle_beta   90.00
_cell.angle_gamma   90.00
#
_symmetry.space_group_name_H-M   'P 1'
#
loop_
_entity.id
_entity.type
_entity.pdbx_description
1 polymer ?
#
loop_
_entity_poly.entity_id
_entity_poly.type
_entity_poly.pdbx_seq_one_letter_code
_entity_poly.pdbx_strand_id
1 'polypeptide(L)'
;PSIPENSQWGIFLRNHDELTLEMVTDEERDYMYSEYAKDPRMKANIGIRRRLAPLLENDRNQHELFTALLLSLPGSPVLYYGDEIGMGDNIWLQDRDA
;
A
#
# COMPACT_ATOMS: atom_id res chain seq x y z
N PRO A 1 21.77 -7.18 0.54
CA PRO A 1 22.52 -7.34 1.82
C PRO A 1 21.83 -8.37 2.71
N SER A 2 22.56 -9.32 3.30
CA SER A 2 22.00 -10.21 4.31
C SER A 2 21.64 -9.42 5.57
N ILE A 3 20.49 -9.70 6.17
CA ILE A 3 20.11 -9.08 7.44
C ILE A 3 21.05 -9.56 8.57
N PRO A 4 21.39 -8.71 9.55
CA PRO A 4 22.08 -9.16 10.76
C PRO A 4 21.27 -10.23 11.51
N GLU A 5 21.95 -11.12 12.25
CA GLU A 5 21.31 -12.25 12.96
C GLU A 5 20.22 -11.84 13.96
N ASN A 6 20.36 -10.67 14.58
CA ASN A 6 19.40 -10.14 15.56
C ASN A 6 18.34 -9.20 14.95
N SER A 7 18.26 -9.14 13.62
CA SER A 7 17.33 -8.27 12.91
C SER A 7 16.29 -9.08 12.14
N GLN A 8 15.12 -8.48 11.93
CA GLN A 8 14.05 -9.07 11.13
C GLN A 8 13.42 -8.00 10.23
N TRP A 9 12.94 -8.39 9.05
CA TRP A 9 12.21 -7.48 8.17
C TRP A 9 10.81 -7.18 8.74
N GLY A 10 10.40 -5.92 8.70
CA GLY A 10 8.99 -5.55 8.82
C GLY A 10 8.35 -5.62 7.44
N ILE A 11 7.37 -6.48 7.26
CA ILE A 11 6.63 -6.63 6.01
C ILE A 11 5.24 -6.02 6.17
N PHE A 12 4.81 -5.23 5.18
CA PHE A 12 3.53 -4.52 5.20
C PHE A 12 3.02 -4.31 3.78
N LEU A 13 1.70 -4.19 3.63
CA LEU A 13 1.05 -3.89 2.35
C LEU A 13 0.75 -2.39 2.21
N ARG A 14 0.31 -1.77 3.30
CA ARG A 14 0.04 -0.34 3.43
C ARG A 14 0.40 0.13 4.84
N ASN A 15 0.53 1.44 4.98
CA ASN A 15 0.75 2.16 6.22
C ASN A 15 -0.15 3.41 6.23
N HIS A 16 0.09 4.31 7.20
CA HIS A 16 -0.67 5.55 7.32
C HIS A 16 -0.36 6.55 6.19
N ASP A 17 0.84 6.47 5.61
CA ASP A 17 1.29 7.30 4.51
C ASP A 17 0.79 6.80 3.15
N GLU A 18 1.01 7.59 2.11
CA GLU A 18 0.83 7.19 0.72
C GLU A 18 1.68 5.96 0.37
N LEU A 19 1.24 5.22 -0.65
CA LEU A 19 2.08 4.20 -1.28
C LEU A 19 3.18 4.93 -2.05
N THR A 20 4.35 5.05 -1.43
CA THR A 20 5.50 5.75 -2.00
C THR A 20 6.07 5.02 -3.21
N LEU A 21 6.33 5.77 -4.27
CA LEU A 21 6.93 5.33 -5.53
C LEU A 21 8.27 6.07 -5.80
N GLU A 22 8.93 6.51 -4.73
CA GLU A 22 10.20 7.24 -4.81
C GLU A 22 11.37 6.32 -5.20
N MET A 23 11.34 5.07 -4.74
CA MET A 23 12.44 4.12 -4.91
C MET A 23 12.26 3.17 -6.11
N VAL A 24 11.28 3.44 -6.99
CA VAL A 24 11.04 2.67 -8.22
C VAL A 24 11.49 3.43 -9.45
N THR A 25 11.68 2.73 -10.57
CA THR A 25 12.03 3.35 -11.85
C THR A 25 10.90 4.23 -12.39
N ASP A 26 11.21 5.13 -13.32
CA ASP A 26 10.21 6.01 -13.92
C ASP A 26 9.12 5.22 -14.67
N GLU A 27 9.50 4.15 -15.38
CA GLU A 27 8.57 3.27 -16.09
C GLU A 27 7.62 2.53 -15.14
N GLU A 28 8.14 1.99 -14.02
CA GLU A 28 7.31 1.34 -12.99
C GLU A 28 6.38 2.34 -12.31
N ARG A 29 6.86 3.57 -12.07
CA ARG A 29 6.04 4.64 -11.48
C ARG A 29 4.87 4.99 -12.39
N ASP A 30 5.13 5.17 -13.68
CA ASP A 30 4.09 5.47 -14.67
C ASP A 30 3.06 4.34 -14.78
N TYR A 31 3.52 3.08 -14.77
CA TYR A 31 2.65 1.91 -14.71
C TYR A 31 1.77 1.87 -13.45
N MET A 32 2.37 2.10 -12.28
CA MET A 32 1.62 2.13 -11.02
C MET A 32 0.58 3.24 -11.01
N TYR A 33 0.90 4.40 -11.59
CA TYR A 33 -0.06 5.49 -11.74
C TYR A 33 -1.18 5.17 -12.72
N SER A 34 -0.90 4.51 -13.85
CA SER A 34 -1.95 4.17 -14.83
C SER A 34 -2.94 3.15 -14.29
N GLU A 35 -2.44 2.16 -13.55
CA GLU A 35 -3.28 1.07 -13.02
C GLU A 35 -4.05 1.50 -11.76
N TYR A 36 -3.36 2.10 -10.79
CA TYR A 36 -3.89 2.28 -9.43
C TYR A 36 -4.33 3.72 -9.09
N ALA A 37 -3.93 4.72 -9.88
CA ALA A 37 -4.21 6.14 -9.66
C ALA A 37 -4.85 6.82 -10.88
N LYS A 38 -5.98 6.26 -11.34
CA LYS A 38 -6.76 6.74 -12.50
C LYS A 38 -7.29 8.18 -12.32
N ASP A 39 -7.61 8.60 -11.11
CA ASP A 39 -7.95 9.99 -10.78
C ASP A 39 -6.71 10.74 -10.29
N PRO A 40 -6.37 11.94 -10.83
CA PRO A 40 -5.25 12.75 -10.36
C PRO A 40 -5.26 13.02 -8.85
N ARG A 41 -6.42 13.06 -8.20
CA ARG A 41 -6.56 13.24 -6.75
C ARG A 41 -6.14 12.02 -5.95
N MET A 42 -5.98 10.86 -6.57
CA MET A 42 -5.43 9.66 -5.91
C MET A 42 -3.91 9.76 -5.76
N LYS A 43 -3.26 10.69 -6.48
CA LYS A 43 -1.84 10.95 -6.39
C LYS A 43 -1.57 11.96 -5.27
N ALA A 44 -0.54 11.71 -4.47
CA ALA A 44 0.00 12.63 -3.48
C ALA A 44 1.52 12.50 -3.48
N ASN A 45 2.24 13.62 -3.46
CA ASN A 45 3.70 13.64 -3.60
C ASN A 45 4.18 12.78 -4.78
N ILE A 46 5.08 11.82 -4.52
CA ILE A 46 5.56 10.80 -5.47
C ILE A 46 4.93 9.45 -5.09
N GLY A 47 3.61 9.41 -4.89
CA GLY A 47 2.92 8.20 -4.44
C GLY A 47 1.41 8.20 -4.66
N ILE A 48 0.77 7.14 -4.17
CA ILE A 48 -0.67 6.88 -4.31
C ILE A 48 -1.31 6.86 -2.92
N ARG A 49 -2.17 7.84 -2.63
CA ARG A 49 -2.86 7.98 -1.34
C ARG A 49 -4.17 7.19 -1.27
N ARG A 50 -4.09 5.89 -1.51
CA ARG A 50 -5.24 4.97 -1.43
C ARG A 50 -5.03 3.89 -0.38
N ARG A 51 -6.12 3.38 0.19
CA ARG A 51 -6.12 2.20 1.07
C ARG A 51 -6.05 0.90 0.26
N LEU A 52 -5.75 -0.21 0.94
CA LEU A 52 -5.63 -1.53 0.31
C LEU A 52 -6.93 -1.96 -0.40
N ALA A 53 -8.08 -1.83 0.27
CA ALA A 53 -9.38 -2.19 -0.31
C ALA A 53 -9.72 -1.46 -1.60
N PRO A 54 -9.65 -0.13 -1.64
CA PRO A 54 -9.87 0.60 -2.88
C PRO A 54 -8.82 0.31 -3.97
N LEU A 55 -7.55 0.04 -3.60
CA LEU A 55 -6.51 -0.33 -4.57
C LEU A 55 -6.82 -1.65 -5.28
N LEU A 56 -7.38 -2.63 -4.57
CA LEU A 56 -7.75 -3.95 -5.10
C LEU A 56 -9.21 -4.01 -5.61
N GLU A 57 -9.81 -2.86 -5.89
CA GLU A 57 -11.21 -2.74 -6.34
C GLU A 57 -12.23 -3.44 -5.41
N ASN A 58 -11.87 -3.59 -4.13
CA ASN A 58 -12.62 -4.32 -3.11
C ASN A 58 -12.85 -5.81 -3.45
N ASP A 59 -12.00 -6.40 -4.29
CA ASP A 59 -12.02 -7.83 -4.60
C ASP A 59 -11.52 -8.64 -3.41
N ARG A 60 -12.42 -9.42 -2.83
CA ARG A 60 -12.16 -10.27 -1.67
C ARG A 60 -11.07 -11.31 -1.93
N ASN A 61 -11.02 -11.90 -3.14
CA ASN A 61 -10.04 -12.92 -3.46
C ASN A 61 -8.63 -12.34 -3.50
N GLN A 62 -8.49 -11.13 -4.05
CA GLN A 62 -7.22 -10.42 -4.05
C GLN A 62 -6.82 -10.02 -2.64
N HIS A 63 -7.75 -9.51 -1.83
CA HIS A 63 -7.49 -9.21 -0.42
C HIS A 63 -6.89 -10.40 0.35
N GLU A 64 -7.52 -11.57 0.20
CA GLU A 64 -7.05 -12.78 0.86
C GLU A 64 -5.70 -13.24 0.31
N LEU A 65 -5.48 -13.13 -1.01
CA LEU A 65 -4.19 -13.44 -1.63
C LEU A 65 -3.06 -12.55 -1.09
N PHE A 66 -3.24 -11.23 -1.07
CA PHE A 66 -2.22 -10.30 -0.57
C PHE A 66 -1.98 -10.48 0.93
N THR A 67 -3.04 -10.76 1.69
CA THR A 67 -2.91 -11.06 3.13
C THR A 67 -2.17 -12.38 3.35
N ALA A 68 -2.45 -13.41 2.54
CA ALA A 68 -1.73 -14.68 2.59
C ALA A 68 -0.25 -14.51 2.24
N LEU A 69 0.06 -13.70 1.22
CA LEU A 69 1.44 -13.33 0.87
C LEU A 69 2.13 -12.63 2.05
N LEU A 70 1.49 -11.62 2.63
CA LEU A 70 2.00 -10.89 3.80
C LEU A 70 2.34 -11.82 4.97
N LEU A 71 1.50 -12.82 5.24
CA LEU A 71 1.72 -13.77 6.35
C LEU A 71 2.71 -14.90 6.01
N SER A 72 3.00 -15.13 4.73
CA SER A 72 3.88 -16.21 4.27
C SER A 72 5.32 -15.78 4.02
N LEU A 73 5.56 -14.50 3.78
CA LEU A 73 6.89 -13.96 3.52
C LEU A 73 7.75 -13.93 4.80
N PRO A 74 9.08 -14.13 4.68
CA PRO A 74 9.98 -14.11 5.83
C PRO A 74 10.08 -12.68 6.41
N GLY A 75 9.49 -12.48 7.58
CA GLY A 75 9.46 -11.20 8.26
C GLY A 75 8.42 -11.18 9.39
N SER A 76 8.32 -10.03 10.04
CA SER A 76 7.26 -9.72 10.99
C SER A 76 6.16 -8.92 10.29
N PRO A 77 4.95 -9.47 10.11
CA PRO A 77 3.88 -8.79 9.40
C PRO A 77 3.29 -7.64 10.22
N VAL A 78 3.05 -6.52 9.55
CA VAL A 78 2.41 -5.33 10.11
C VAL A 78 1.10 -5.11 9.36
N LEU A 79 0.00 -5.12 10.11
CA LEU A 79 -1.34 -4.82 9.60
C LEU A 79 -1.70 -3.37 9.91
N TYR A 80 -2.22 -2.68 8.91
CA TYR A 80 -2.75 -1.33 9.09
C TYR A 80 -4.21 -1.38 9.51
N TYR A 81 -4.59 -0.59 10.51
CA TYR A 81 -5.93 -0.64 11.10
C TYR A 81 -7.02 -0.39 10.04
N GLY A 82 -8.06 -1.19 10.10
CA GLY A 82 -9.18 -1.18 9.17
C GLY A 82 -8.95 -2.04 7.93
N ASP A 83 -7.73 -2.42 7.56
CA ASP A 83 -7.52 -3.32 6.42
C ASP A 83 -8.08 -4.72 6.72
N GLU A 84 -8.13 -5.13 7.99
CA GLU A 84 -8.73 -6.38 8.45
C GLU A 84 -10.25 -6.46 8.23
N ILE A 85 -10.91 -5.30 8.13
CA ILE A 85 -12.35 -5.19 7.79
C ILE A 85 -12.59 -4.65 6.36
N GLY A 86 -11.54 -4.46 5.56
CA GLY A 86 -11.64 -3.91 4.20
C GLY A 86 -12.02 -2.43 4.16
N MET A 87 -11.51 -1.62 5.09
CA MET A 87 -11.86 -0.21 5.18
C MET A 87 -11.41 0.57 3.93
N GLY A 88 -12.34 1.33 3.36
CA GLY A 88 -12.09 2.20 2.22
C GLY A 88 -11.41 3.53 2.58
N ASP A 89 -10.96 4.26 1.56
CA ASP A 89 -10.46 5.62 1.68
C ASP A 89 -11.52 6.65 1.27
N ASN A 90 -11.26 7.92 1.57
CA ASN A 90 -12.07 9.02 1.08
C ASN A 90 -11.15 10.10 0.50
N ILE A 91 -10.99 10.05 -0.83
CA ILE A 91 -10.16 10.99 -1.61
C ILE A 91 -10.69 12.43 -1.66
N TRP A 92 -11.88 12.68 -1.11
CA TRP A 92 -12.51 14.00 -1.05
C TRP A 92 -12.23 14.74 0.26
N LEU A 93 -11.72 14.04 1.27
CA LEU A 93 -11.25 14.68 2.48
C LEU A 93 -9.96 15.46 2.16
N GLN A 94 -9.87 16.70 2.64
CA GLN A 94 -8.61 17.42 2.68
C GLN A 94 -7.63 16.65 3.56
N ASP A 95 -6.35 16.70 3.19
CA ASP A 95 -5.29 16.11 4.00
C ASP A 95 -5.39 16.62 5.43
N ARG A 96 -5.10 15.75 6.40
CA ARG A 96 -5.12 16.14 7.82
C ARG A 96 -3.93 17.01 8.22
N ASP A 97 -3.16 17.49 7.25
CA ASP A 97 -1.99 18.33 7.45
C ASP A 97 -2.35 19.81 7.30
N ALA A 98 -2.81 20.37 8.42
CA ALA A 98 -2.37 21.68 8.88
C ALA A 98 -1.24 21.49 9.90
#